data_AF-A0A177E822-F1
#
_entry.id   AF-A0A177E822-F1
#
_cell.length_a   1.000
_cell.length_b   1.000
_cell.length_c   1.000
_cell.angle_alpha   90.00
_cell.angle_beta   90.00
_cell.angle_gamma   90.00
#
_symmetry.space_group_name_H-M   'P 1'
#
loop_
_entity.id
_entity.type
_entity.pdbx_description
1 polymer ?
#
loop_
_entity_poly.entity_id
_entity_poly.type
_entity_poly.pdbx_seq_one_letter_code
_entity_poly.pdbx_strand_id
1 'polypeptide(L)'
;MKSPEQSGDLYKYYQKVYQAQDKVLGIVFKKNFSHNFYLTGGTALNRFYYQVRYSDDLDFFNNENQLFREDLRLVIDLFEEAGFSFSKEVDSRDFVRLVIFPQDIRLKVDFVNDRVYRYGKSCYLHDIRLDNVIKLH
;
A
#
# COMPACT_ATOMS: atom_id res chain seq x y z
N MET A 1 13.26 -15.00 23.56
CA MET A 1 13.93 -15.25 22.26
C MET A 1 13.18 -16.36 21.56
N LYS A 2 12.77 -16.18 20.29
CA LYS A 2 12.09 -17.24 19.50
C LYS A 2 13.11 -18.31 19.10
N SER A 3 12.66 -19.57 18.93
CA SER A 3 13.55 -20.66 18.50
C SER A 3 14.06 -20.44 17.05
N PRO A 4 15.21 -21.03 16.66
CA PRO A 4 15.77 -20.88 15.30
C PRO A 4 14.79 -21.24 14.18
N GLU A 5 13.95 -22.25 14.38
CA GLU A 5 12.89 -22.66 13.46
C GLU A 5 11.78 -21.59 13.36
N GLN A 6 11.34 -21.03 14.49
CA GLN A 6 10.35 -19.94 14.53
C GLN A 6 10.86 -18.66 13.86
N SER A 7 12.17 -18.41 13.85
CA SER A 7 12.77 -17.31 13.08
C SER A 7 12.82 -17.59 11.57
N GLY A 8 13.01 -18.84 11.16
CA GLY A 8 13.04 -19.25 9.75
C GLY A 8 11.65 -19.16 9.08
N ASP A 9 10.61 -19.57 9.80
CA ASP A 9 9.23 -19.50 9.29
C ASP A 9 8.72 -18.07 9.21
N LEU A 10 9.07 -17.23 10.18
CA LEU A 10 8.76 -15.80 10.15
C LEU A 10 9.41 -15.09 8.96
N TYR A 11 10.68 -15.42 8.67
CA TYR A 11 11.38 -14.87 7.52
C TYR A 11 10.70 -15.27 6.19
N LYS A 12 10.36 -16.55 6.03
CA LYS A 12 9.64 -17.05 4.85
C LYS A 12 8.26 -16.41 4.69
N TYR A 13 7.54 -16.21 5.79
CA TYR A 13 6.26 -15.49 5.78
C TYR A 13 6.44 -14.07 5.23
N TYR A 14 7.41 -13.31 5.74
CA TYR A 14 7.63 -11.94 5.28
C TYR A 14 8.14 -11.83 3.85
N GLN A 15 8.88 -12.83 3.35
CA GLN A 15 9.20 -12.92 1.92
C GLN A 15 7.92 -12.97 1.07
N LYS A 16 6.91 -13.76 1.48
CA LYS A 16 5.63 -13.81 0.78
C LYS A 16 4.85 -12.50 0.89
N VAL A 17 4.84 -11.87 2.07
CA VAL A 17 4.22 -10.54 2.28
C VAL A 17 4.84 -9.51 1.34
N TYR A 18 6.16 -9.45 1.24
CA TYR A 18 6.84 -8.48 0.38
C TYR A 18 6.61 -8.76 -1.11
N GLN A 19 6.57 -10.03 -1.53
CA GLN A 19 6.18 -10.37 -2.90
C GLN A 19 4.74 -9.97 -3.21
N ALA A 20 3.82 -10.11 -2.25
CA ALA A 20 2.46 -9.63 -2.39
C ALA A 20 2.40 -8.11 -2.52
N GLN A 21 3.13 -7.39 -1.66
CA GLN A 21 3.23 -5.93 -1.71
C GLN A 21 3.81 -5.44 -3.04
N ASP A 22 4.85 -6.08 -3.58
CA ASP A 22 5.45 -5.72 -4.87
C ASP A 22 4.44 -5.81 -6.02
N LYS A 23 3.61 -6.84 -6.04
CA LYS A 23 2.57 -6.98 -7.07
C LYS A 23 1.53 -5.88 -6.94
N VAL A 24 1.08 -5.57 -5.73
CA VAL A 24 0.11 -4.48 -5.49
C VAL A 24 0.70 -3.14 -5.91
N LEU A 25 1.94 -2.83 -5.51
CA LEU A 25 2.63 -1.60 -5.87
C LEU A 25 2.83 -1.48 -7.38
N GLY A 26 3.19 -2.57 -8.06
CA GLY A 26 3.37 -2.60 -9.51
C GLY A 26 2.07 -2.37 -10.29
N ILE A 27 0.92 -2.75 -9.72
CA ILE A 27 -0.39 -2.45 -10.32
C ILE A 27 -0.79 -1.00 -10.06
N VAL A 28 -0.75 -0.56 -8.80
CA VAL A 28 -1.16 0.79 -8.42
C VAL A 28 -0.33 1.80 -9.23
N PHE A 29 1.00 1.68 -9.21
CA PHE A 29 1.88 2.63 -9.90
C PHE A 29 2.18 2.27 -11.37
N LYS A 30 1.30 1.51 -12.04
CA LYS A 30 1.45 1.17 -13.46
C LYS A 30 1.41 2.45 -14.31
N LYS A 31 2.47 2.71 -15.09
CA LYS A 31 2.76 3.99 -15.79
C LYS A 31 1.65 4.58 -16.65
N ASN A 32 0.70 3.77 -17.11
CA ASN A 32 -0.37 4.21 -18.02
C ASN A 32 -1.61 4.72 -17.28
N PHE A 33 -1.62 4.69 -15.94
CA PHE A 33 -2.76 5.14 -15.15
C PHE A 33 -2.42 6.41 -14.38
N SER A 34 -3.23 7.43 -14.58
CA SER A 34 -3.13 8.69 -13.83
C SER A 34 -4.11 8.63 -12.68
N HIS A 35 -3.58 8.44 -11.47
CA HIS A 35 -4.28 8.64 -10.21
C HIS A 35 -3.42 9.52 -9.29
N ASN A 36 -4.01 10.00 -8.20
CA ASN A 36 -3.30 10.86 -7.26
C ASN A 36 -2.61 10.14 -6.09
N PHE A 37 -2.88 8.84 -5.90
CA PHE A 37 -2.38 8.10 -4.74
C PHE A 37 -0.86 8.15 -4.59
N TYR A 38 -0.42 8.22 -3.34
CA TYR A 38 0.97 8.03 -2.92
C TYR A 38 1.02 7.08 -1.72
N LEU A 39 2.08 6.30 -1.62
CA LEU A 39 2.31 5.39 -0.50
C LEU A 39 2.85 6.19 0.70
N THR A 40 2.25 6.00 1.88
CA THR A 40 2.67 6.66 3.13
C THR A 40 2.80 5.65 4.28
N GLY A 41 2.78 6.14 5.51
CA GLY A 41 2.70 5.35 6.73
C GLY A 41 3.97 4.58 7.07
N GLY A 42 3.82 3.64 8.00
CA GLY A 42 4.90 2.77 8.46
C GLY A 42 5.49 1.90 7.34
N THR A 43 4.74 1.66 6.27
CA THR A 43 5.18 0.84 5.15
C THR A 43 6.09 1.59 4.19
N ALA A 44 5.74 2.82 3.79
CA ALA A 44 6.65 3.67 3.04
C ALA A 44 7.98 3.83 3.81
N LEU A 45 7.88 4.04 5.12
CA LEU A 45 9.01 4.17 6.02
C LEU A 45 9.91 2.94 6.11
N ASN A 46 9.34 1.80 6.49
CA ASN A 46 10.15 0.62 6.78
C ASN A 46 10.63 -0.05 5.49
N ARG A 47 9.88 0.02 4.40
CA ARG A 47 10.27 -0.62 3.14
C ARG A 47 11.32 0.18 2.39
N PHE A 48 11.23 1.51 2.39
CA PHE A 48 12.05 2.36 1.53
C PHE A 48 13.03 3.27 2.26
N TYR A 49 12.85 3.53 3.56
CA TYR A 49 13.71 4.47 4.30
C TYR A 49 14.54 3.83 5.42
N TYR A 50 13.96 3.01 6.31
CA TYR A 50 14.66 2.63 7.56
C TYR A 50 14.66 1.15 7.95
N GLN A 51 13.97 0.22 7.26
CA GLN A 51 13.95 -1.22 7.55
C GLN A 51 13.91 -1.63 9.05
N VAL A 52 13.25 -0.83 9.90
CA VAL A 52 13.34 -0.96 11.37
C VAL A 52 12.43 -2.06 11.90
N ARG A 53 11.32 -2.32 11.20
CA ARG A 53 10.38 -3.41 11.51
C ARG A 53 9.75 -3.96 10.23
N TYR A 54 9.22 -5.17 10.34
CA TYR A 54 8.37 -5.72 9.31
C TYR A 54 7.10 -4.87 9.10
N SER A 55 6.61 -4.84 7.86
CA SER A 55 5.39 -4.14 7.46
C SER A 55 4.37 -5.17 6.94
N ASP A 56 3.16 -5.11 7.48
CA ASP A 56 2.08 -6.06 7.18
C ASP A 56 1.00 -5.47 6.25
N ASP A 57 0.99 -4.15 6.05
CA ASP A 57 -0.11 -3.41 5.40
C ASP A 57 0.43 -2.44 4.32
N LEU A 58 -0.40 -1.96 3.39
CA LEU A 58 -0.07 -0.88 2.44
C LEU A 58 -1.04 0.29 2.61
N ASP A 59 -0.52 1.50 2.79
CA ASP A 59 -1.32 2.72 3.00
C ASP A 59 -1.16 3.69 1.82
N PHE A 60 -2.21 3.84 1.01
CA PHE A 60 -2.27 4.76 -0.12
C PHE A 60 -3.12 5.97 0.20
N PHE A 61 -2.52 7.16 0.14
CA PHE A 61 -3.19 8.41 0.48
C PHE A 61 -3.38 9.28 -0.75
N ASN A 62 -4.45 10.06 -0.71
CA ASN A 62 -4.72 11.24 -1.51
C ASN A 62 -4.90 12.44 -0.57
N ASN A 63 -4.79 13.66 -1.10
CA ASN A 63 -5.06 14.88 -0.34
C ASN A 63 -6.21 15.65 -1.00
N GLU A 64 -7.33 15.75 -0.31
CA GLU A 64 -8.55 16.45 -0.74
C GLU A 64 -8.95 16.17 -2.20
N ASN A 65 -8.76 14.92 -2.65
CA ASN A 65 -8.97 14.58 -4.05
C ASN A 65 -10.46 14.36 -4.31
N GLN A 66 -11.05 15.25 -5.12
CA GLN A 66 -12.44 15.11 -5.56
C GLN A 66 -12.67 13.86 -6.41
N LEU A 67 -11.61 13.35 -7.05
CA LEU A 67 -11.61 12.15 -7.89
C LEU A 67 -11.24 10.87 -7.13
N PHE A 68 -11.26 10.88 -5.79
CA PHE A 68 -10.82 9.72 -5.00
C PHE A 68 -11.56 8.43 -5.36
N ARG A 69 -12.88 8.51 -5.63
CA ARG A 69 -13.68 7.32 -5.96
C ARG A 69 -13.40 6.84 -7.37
N GLU A 70 -13.15 7.74 -8.30
CA GLU A 70 -12.77 7.45 -9.68
C GLU A 70 -11.37 6.81 -9.72
N ASP A 71 -10.39 7.41 -9.06
CA ASP A 71 -9.04 6.87 -8.91
C ASP A 71 -9.05 5.47 -8.29
N LEU A 72 -9.86 5.27 -7.23
CA LEU A 72 -9.99 3.97 -6.58
C LEU A 72 -10.65 2.93 -7.50
N ARG A 73 -11.67 3.31 -8.28
CA ARG A 73 -12.30 2.39 -9.24
C ARG A 73 -11.28 1.92 -10.27
N LEU A 74 -10.47 2.81 -10.81
CA LEU A 74 -9.40 2.44 -11.76
C LEU A 74 -8.43 1.41 -11.14
N VAL A 75 -8.05 1.60 -9.87
CA VAL A 75 -7.18 0.64 -9.17
C VAL A 75 -7.87 -0.70 -8.94
N ILE A 76 -9.15 -0.70 -8.58
CA ILE A 76 -9.95 -1.93 -8.39
C ILE A 76 -10.07 -2.69 -9.71
N ASP A 77 -10.42 -2.02 -10.81
CA ASP A 77 -10.51 -2.62 -12.14
C ASP A 77 -9.19 -3.29 -12.52
N LEU A 78 -8.05 -2.66 -12.21
CA LEU A 78 -6.74 -3.24 -12.46
C LEU A 78 -6.41 -4.45 -11.59
N PHE A 79 -6.88 -4.47 -10.33
CA PHE A 79 -6.75 -5.65 -9.49
C PHE A 79 -7.58 -6.81 -10.06
N GLU A 80 -8.81 -6.54 -10.52
CA GLU A 80 -9.66 -7.54 -11.16
C GLU A 80 -9.06 -8.06 -12.46
N GLU A 81 -8.57 -7.18 -13.34
CA GLU A 81 -7.85 -7.55 -14.58
C GLU A 81 -6.61 -8.41 -14.32
N ALA A 82 -5.90 -8.13 -13.22
CA ALA A 82 -4.74 -8.91 -12.80
C ALA A 82 -5.11 -10.23 -12.10
N GLY A 83 -6.41 -10.53 -11.91
CA GLY A 83 -6.91 -11.73 -11.28
C GLY A 83 -6.73 -11.76 -9.76
N PHE A 84 -6.61 -10.61 -9.10
CA PHE A 84 -6.54 -10.55 -7.65
C PHE A 84 -7.87 -10.90 -7.01
N SER A 85 -7.84 -11.85 -6.06
CA SER A 85 -8.95 -12.06 -5.13
C SER A 85 -8.80 -11.10 -3.95
N PHE A 86 -9.83 -10.29 -3.72
CA PHE A 86 -9.88 -9.36 -2.59
C PHE A 86 -11.29 -9.24 -2.02
N SER A 87 -11.37 -8.84 -0.75
CA SER A 87 -12.60 -8.40 -0.12
C SER A 87 -12.53 -6.91 0.21
N LYS A 88 -13.68 -6.25 0.22
CA LYS A 88 -13.81 -4.86 0.66
C LYS A 88 -14.35 -4.86 2.09
N GLU A 89 -13.47 -4.68 3.07
CA GLU A 89 -13.84 -4.74 4.49
C GLU A 89 -14.42 -3.42 5.00
N VAL A 90 -14.00 -2.29 4.42
CA VAL A 90 -14.52 -0.96 4.73
C VAL A 90 -14.74 -0.20 3.43
N ASP A 91 -15.89 0.46 3.29
CA ASP A 91 -16.23 1.32 2.14
C ASP A 91 -16.94 2.57 2.65
N SER A 92 -16.15 3.60 2.96
CA SER A 92 -16.66 4.91 3.38
C SER A 92 -16.25 5.97 2.37
N ARG A 93 -16.76 7.19 2.56
CA ARG A 93 -16.53 8.31 1.64
C ARG A 93 -15.04 8.59 1.38
N ASP A 94 -14.26 8.62 2.45
CA ASP A 94 -12.86 9.05 2.42
C ASP A 94 -11.88 7.93 2.83
N PHE A 95 -12.39 6.72 3.07
CA PHE A 95 -11.57 5.58 3.46
C PHE A 95 -12.16 4.27 2.94
N VAL A 96 -11.33 3.50 2.23
CA VAL A 96 -11.66 2.15 1.76
C VAL A 96 -10.53 1.21 2.16
N ARG A 97 -10.88 0.08 2.78
CA ARG A 97 -9.94 -1.00 3.08
C ARG A 97 -10.26 -2.20 2.21
N LEU A 98 -9.28 -2.59 1.40
CA LEU A 98 -9.27 -3.86 0.72
C LEU A 98 -8.40 -4.85 1.49
N VAL A 99 -8.79 -6.12 1.45
CA VAL A 99 -7.93 -7.21 1.90
C VAL A 99 -7.71 -8.13 0.72
N ILE A 100 -6.45 -8.22 0.30
CA ILE A 100 -6.02 -9.03 -0.83
C ILE A 100 -5.49 -10.37 -0.28
N PHE A 101 -5.85 -11.46 -0.94
CA PHE A 101 -5.49 -12.82 -0.53
C PHE A 101 -4.54 -13.50 -1.54
N PRO A 102 -3.28 -13.05 -1.68
CA PRO A 102 -2.31 -13.75 -2.50
C PRO A 102 -1.80 -15.00 -1.75
N GLN A 103 -2.05 -16.19 -2.31
CA GLN A 103 -1.65 -17.47 -1.73
C GLN A 103 -2.23 -17.65 -0.31
N ASP A 104 -1.38 -17.81 0.70
CA ASP A 104 -1.71 -17.99 2.12
C ASP A 104 -1.53 -16.71 2.95
N ILE A 105 -1.37 -15.56 2.30
CA ILE A 105 -1.18 -14.26 2.97
C ILE A 105 -2.47 -13.44 2.95
N ARG A 106 -2.69 -12.71 4.03
CA ARG A 106 -3.71 -11.67 4.13
C ARG A 106 -3.01 -10.30 4.15
N LEU A 107 -3.07 -9.57 3.04
CA LEU A 107 -2.47 -8.25 2.92
C LEU A 107 -3.57 -7.18 2.98
N LYS A 108 -3.51 -6.27 3.96
CA LYS A 108 -4.42 -5.12 3.99
C LYS A 108 -3.88 -4.02 3.10
N VAL A 109 -4.80 -3.39 2.38
CA VAL A 109 -4.52 -2.26 1.50
C VAL A 109 -5.55 -1.18 1.77
N ASP A 110 -5.07 -0.08 2.35
CA ASP A 110 -5.86 1.05 2.76
C ASP A 110 -5.74 2.18 1.74
N PHE A 111 -6.89 2.71 1.32
CA PHE A 111 -6.99 3.89 0.46
C PHE A 111 -7.68 5.00 1.24
N VAL A 112 -6.97 6.11 1.45
CA VAL A 112 -7.42 7.24 2.28
C VAL A 112 -7.45 8.51 1.43
N ASN A 113 -8.56 9.23 1.48
CA ASN A 113 -8.64 10.62 1.01
C ASN A 113 -8.46 11.55 2.20
N ASP A 114 -7.22 11.89 2.49
CA ASP A 114 -6.91 12.73 3.64
C ASP A 114 -7.36 14.17 3.39
N ARG A 115 -7.98 14.78 4.40
CA ARG A 115 -8.44 16.17 4.38
C ARG A 115 -7.57 17.09 5.21
N VAL A 116 -6.57 16.53 5.90
CA VAL A 116 -5.59 17.32 6.63
C VAL A 116 -4.62 17.95 5.62
N TYR A 117 -4.24 19.21 5.85
CA TYR A 117 -3.25 19.88 5.02
C TYR A 117 -1.93 19.08 4.98
N ARG A 118 -1.49 18.72 3.78
CA ARG A 118 -0.22 18.02 3.54
C ARG A 118 0.90 19.01 3.24
N TYR A 119 1.99 18.92 3.97
CA TYR A 119 3.19 19.71 3.72
C TYR A 119 4.12 19.01 2.73
N GLY A 120 4.71 19.74 1.78
CA GLY A 120 5.66 19.22 0.79
C GLY A 120 5.04 18.45 -0.39
N LYS A 121 5.89 17.90 -1.26
CA LYS A 121 5.49 17.12 -2.45
C LYS A 121 5.87 15.66 -2.29
N SER A 122 5.15 14.75 -2.93
CA SER A 122 5.59 13.35 -3.04
C SER A 122 6.95 13.26 -3.71
N CYS A 123 7.74 12.26 -3.33
CA CYS A 123 8.95 11.87 -4.04
C CYS A 123 8.71 10.59 -4.86
N TYR A 124 9.59 10.29 -5.80
CA TYR A 124 9.49 9.11 -6.64
C TYR A 124 10.70 8.21 -6.43
N LEU A 125 10.45 6.92 -6.22
CA LEU A 125 11.48 5.90 -6.12
C LEU A 125 11.05 4.68 -6.95
N HIS A 126 11.79 4.33 -8.01
CA HIS A 126 11.44 3.23 -8.92
C HIS A 126 9.98 3.29 -9.40
N ASP A 127 9.52 4.47 -9.86
CA ASP A 127 8.15 4.75 -10.30
C ASP A 127 7.06 4.74 -9.21
N ILE A 128 7.41 4.40 -7.96
CA ILE A 128 6.51 4.46 -6.81
C ILE A 128 6.47 5.90 -6.28
N ARG A 129 5.26 6.46 -6.19
CA ARG A 129 5.03 7.76 -5.56
C ARG A 129 5.00 7.58 -4.04
N LEU A 130 6.01 8.06 -3.35
CA LEU A 130 6.14 7.98 -1.89
C LEU A 130 5.78 9.33 -1.25
N ASP A 131 5.26 9.28 -0.02
CA ASP A 131 5.15 10.47 0.81
C ASP A 131 6.53 11.07 1.12
N ASN A 132 6.56 12.37 1.44
CA ASN A 132 7.79 12.99 1.91
C ASN A 132 8.01 12.68 3.40
N VAL A 133 9.28 12.54 3.78
CA VAL A 133 9.68 12.16 5.14
C VAL A 133 9.60 13.34 6.11
N ILE A 134 9.15 14.53 5.68
CA ILE A 134 9.22 15.77 6.45
C ILE A 134 8.25 15.76 7.66
N LYS A 135 7.31 14.83 7.72
CA LYS A 135 6.59 14.49 8.96
C LYS A 135 6.39 12.99 9.12
N LEU A 136 7.35 12.34 9.76
CA LEU A 136 7.15 11.06 10.42
C LEU A 136 7.46 11.16 11.92
N HIS A 137 7.15 12.32 12.49
CA HIS A 137 7.26 12.64 13.91
C HIS A 137 5.91 13.16 14.43
#